data_AF-A0A7L9FLC7-F1
#
_entry.id   AF-A0A7L9FLC7-F1
#
_cell.length_a   1.000
_cell.length_b   1.000
_cell.length_c   1.000
_cell.angle_alpha   90.00
_cell.angle_beta   90.00
_cell.angle_gamma   90.00
#
_symmetry.space_group_name_H-M   'P 1'
#
loop_
_entity.id
_entity.type
_entity.pdbx_description
1 polymer ?
#
loop_
_entity_poly.entity_id
_entity_poly.type
_entity_poly.pdbx_seq_one_letter_code
_entity_poly.pdbx_strand_id
1 'polypeptide(L)'
;MLPIDYLRSYSGKNVFIKLKDGSEYLGKLKIIDPSMNIVLSEAKEVTDTNKVLAILGDIFIRGSNLLFISIEPDKVTFFEPEQPKQPETLQGQNAPTDDE
;
A
#
# COMPACT_ATOMS: atom_id res chain seq x y z
N MET A 1 -9.77 26.18 2.79
CA MET A 1 -10.32 24.85 3.14
C MET A 1 -9.31 24.16 4.03
N LEU A 2 -9.70 23.63 5.18
CA LEU A 2 -8.80 22.87 6.03
C LEU A 2 -8.56 21.47 5.40
N PRO A 3 -7.40 20.83 5.65
CA PRO A 3 -7.14 19.48 5.13
C PRO A 3 -8.24 18.46 5.46
N ILE A 4 -8.80 18.54 6.67
CA ILE A 4 -9.91 17.68 7.10
C ILE A 4 -11.18 17.90 6.28
N ASP A 5 -11.49 19.15 5.91
CA ASP A 5 -12.65 19.48 5.08
C ASP A 5 -12.46 18.97 3.65
N TYR A 6 -11.22 19.04 3.15
CA TYR A 6 -10.88 18.46 1.87
C TYR A 6 -11.13 16.95 1.87
N LEU A 7 -10.66 16.25 2.90
CA LEU A 7 -10.84 14.82 3.01
C LEU A 7 -12.32 14.43 3.16
N ARG A 8 -13.12 15.20 3.90
CA ARG A 8 -14.58 15.02 3.96
C ARG A 8 -15.26 15.10 2.59
N SER A 9 -14.75 15.94 1.68
CA SER A 9 -15.28 16.03 0.30
C SER A 9 -15.09 14.74 -0.52
N TYR A 10 -14.32 13.77 -0.03
CA TYR A 10 -14.12 12.45 -0.61
C TYR A 10 -14.99 11.36 0.03
N SER A 11 -15.99 11.70 0.84
CA SER A 11 -16.96 10.72 1.34
C SER A 11 -17.62 9.94 0.18
N GLY A 12 -17.70 8.62 0.34
CA GLY A 12 -18.19 7.66 -0.66
C GLY A 12 -17.16 7.26 -1.72
N LYS A 13 -15.98 7.91 -1.79
CA LYS A 13 -14.92 7.57 -2.75
C LYS A 13 -13.89 6.62 -2.15
N ASN A 14 -13.24 5.86 -3.02
CA ASN A 14 -12.14 4.98 -2.62
C ASN A 14 -10.93 5.79 -2.18
N VAL A 15 -10.33 5.39 -1.06
CA VAL A 15 -9.09 5.94 -0.52
C VAL A 15 -8.14 4.79 -0.17
N PHE A 16 -6.86 5.11 -0.12
CA PHE A 16 -5.83 4.25 0.43
C PHE A 16 -5.39 4.79 1.78
N ILE A 17 -5.24 3.90 2.77
CA ILE A 17 -4.80 4.24 4.13
C ILE A 17 -3.61 3.37 4.50
N LYS A 18 -2.54 4.00 5.00
CA LYS A 18 -1.43 3.30 5.66
C LYS A 18 -1.43 3.61 7.15
N LEU A 19 -1.28 2.57 7.96
CA LEU A 19 -1.14 2.69 9.41
C LEU A 19 0.33 2.71 9.82
N LYS A 20 0.58 3.16 11.05
CA LYS A 20 1.94 3.24 11.64
C LYS A 20 2.62 1.88 11.80
N ASP A 21 1.85 0.80 11.91
CA ASP A 21 2.36 -0.57 11.99
C ASP A 21 2.70 -1.16 10.61
N GLY A 22 2.45 -0.40 9.53
CA GLY A 22 2.72 -0.82 8.16
C GLY A 22 1.53 -1.43 7.45
N SER A 23 0.42 -1.72 8.13
CA SER A 23 -0.78 -2.28 7.51
C SER A 23 -1.43 -1.30 6.53
N GLU A 24 -1.99 -1.82 5.44
CA GLU A 24 -2.51 -1.03 4.33
C GLU A 24 -3.94 -1.41 3.99
N TYR A 25 -4.77 -0.41 3.73
CA TYR A 25 -6.20 -0.60 3.51
C TYR A 25 -6.67 0.20 2.29
N LEU A 26 -7.48 -0.45 1.46
CA LEU A 26 -8.29 0.19 0.43
C LEU A 26 -9.76 0.12 0.84
N GLY A 27 -10.50 1.20 0.67
CA GLY A 27 -11.95 1.18 0.91
C GLY A 27 -12.61 2.52 0.63
N LYS A 28 -13.94 2.55 0.69
CA LYS A 28 -14.72 3.78 0.55
C LYS A 28 -14.73 4.55 1.86
N LEU A 29 -14.36 5.83 1.80
CA LEU A 29 -14.40 6.73 2.96
C LEU A 29 -15.86 6.98 3.38
N LYS A 30 -16.30 6.42 4.51
CA LYS A 30 -17.69 6.58 4.97
C LYS A 30 -17.84 7.77 5.90
N ILE A 31 -17.07 7.77 7.00
CA ILE A 31 -17.12 8.79 8.06
C ILE A 31 -15.70 9.19 8.42
N ILE A 32 -15.50 10.48 8.69
CA ILE A 32 -14.28 10.99 9.29
C ILE A 32 -14.57 12.12 10.29
N ASP A 33 -13.95 12.04 11.47
CA ASP A 33 -14.06 13.05 12.52
C ASP A 33 -12.83 13.97 12.59
N PRO A 34 -12.86 15.06 13.39
CA PRO A 34 -11.72 15.96 13.54
C PRO A 34 -10.45 15.32 14.15
N SER A 35 -10.60 14.18 14.84
CA SER A 35 -9.47 13.40 15.37
C SER A 35 -8.95 12.37 14.37
N MET A 36 -9.43 12.40 13.13
CA MET A 36 -9.12 11.47 12.05
C MET A 36 -9.51 10.03 12.34
N ASN A 37 -10.46 9.78 13.25
CA ASN A 37 -11.09 8.45 13.31
C ASN A 37 -11.93 8.26 12.04
N ILE A 38 -11.83 7.07 11.45
CA ILE A 38 -12.40 6.78 10.13
C ILE A 38 -13.24 5.53 10.18
N VAL A 39 -14.38 5.57 9.49
CA VAL A 39 -15.07 4.35 9.08
C VAL A 39 -14.84 4.17 7.58
N LEU A 40 -14.26 3.04 7.20
CA LEU A 40 -14.20 2.58 5.81
C LEU A 40 -15.30 1.55 5.58
N SER A 41 -15.92 1.60 4.40
CA SER A 41 -16.78 0.54 3.87
C SER A 41 -16.13 -0.15 2.69
N GLU A 42 -16.54 -1.39 2.41
CA GLU A 42 -15.93 -2.24 1.37
C GLU A 42 -14.41 -2.36 1.53
N ALA A 43 -13.95 -2.31 2.79
CA ALA A 43 -12.54 -2.28 3.13
C ALA A 43 -11.87 -3.62 2.80
N LYS A 44 -10.66 -3.51 2.26
CA LYS A 44 -9.74 -4.60 1.97
C LYS A 44 -8.40 -4.27 2.60
N GLU A 45 -7.82 -5.23 3.27
CA GLU A 45 -6.41 -5.18 3.64
C GLU A 45 -5.58 -5.59 2.42
N VAL A 46 -4.52 -4.86 2.13
CA VAL A 46 -3.65 -5.10 0.96
C VAL A 46 -2.18 -5.17 1.36
N THR A 47 -1.39 -5.84 0.53
CA THR A 47 0.08 -5.75 0.58
C THR A 47 0.56 -4.45 -0.06
N ASP A 48 1.84 -4.15 0.13
CA ASP A 48 2.58 -3.15 -0.66
C ASP A 48 2.46 -3.36 -2.18
N THR A 49 2.43 -4.60 -2.67
CA THR A 49 2.19 -4.86 -4.11
C THR A 49 0.72 -4.76 -4.53
N ASN A 50 -0.13 -4.13 -3.71
CA ASN A 50 -1.57 -3.94 -3.89
C ASN A 50 -2.38 -5.24 -4.04
N LYS A 51 -1.87 -6.36 -3.52
CA LYS A 51 -2.57 -7.66 -3.49
C LYS A 51 -3.49 -7.71 -2.29
N VAL A 52 -4.73 -8.16 -2.48
CA VAL A 52 -5.71 -8.28 -1.39
C VAL A 52 -5.30 -9.41 -0.44
N LEU A 53 -5.10 -9.07 0.82
CA LEU A 53 -4.85 -10.00 1.92
C LEU A 53 -6.17 -10.48 2.56
N ALA A 54 -7.10 -9.55 2.79
CA ALA A 54 -8.39 -9.83 3.41
C ALA A 54 -9.48 -8.87 2.93
N ILE A 55 -10.73 -9.35 2.87
CA ILE A 55 -11.92 -8.52 2.67
C ILE A 55 -12.59 -8.34 4.03
N LEU A 56 -12.68 -7.10 4.51
CA LEU A 56 -13.10 -6.78 5.87
C LEU A 56 -14.51 -6.17 5.93
N GLY A 57 -14.97 -5.54 4.83
CA GLY A 57 -16.28 -4.90 4.81
C GLY A 57 -16.27 -3.53 5.50
N ASP A 58 -17.06 -3.34 6.55
CA ASP A 58 -17.11 -2.09 7.31
C ASP A 58 -16.15 -2.15 8.49
N ILE A 59 -15.16 -1.26 8.53
CA ILE A 59 -14.14 -1.21 9.58
C ILE A 59 -14.02 0.17 10.21
N PHE A 60 -13.62 0.20 11.48
CA PHE A 60 -13.28 1.42 12.20
C PHE A 60 -11.76 1.51 12.39
N ILE A 61 -11.18 2.66 12.04
CA ILE A 61 -9.76 2.96 12.19
C ILE A 61 -9.62 4.15 13.14
N ARG A 62 -8.80 3.99 14.19
CA ARG A 62 -8.48 5.07 15.13
C ARG A 62 -7.49 6.05 14.50
N GLY A 63 -7.78 7.34 14.57
CA GLY A 63 -6.99 8.37 13.89
C GLY A 63 -5.55 8.50 14.36
N SER A 64 -5.27 8.18 15.64
CA SER A 64 -3.90 8.16 16.17
C SER A 64 -2.98 7.13 15.52
N ASN A 65 -3.54 6.12 14.86
CA ASN A 65 -2.79 5.03 14.23
C ASN A 65 -2.55 5.26 12.74
N LEU A 66 -3.17 6.29 12.16
CA LEU A 66 -2.93 6.67 10.77
C LEU A 66 -1.49 7.17 10.60
N LEU A 67 -0.87 6.72 9.50
CA LEU A 67 0.36 7.31 8.99
C LEU A 67 0.03 8.33 7.90
N PHE A 68 -0.73 7.92 6.87
CA PHE A 68 -1.26 8.83 5.85
C PHE A 68 -2.51 8.26 5.16
N ILE A 69 -3.16 9.12 4.38
CA ILE A 69 -4.29 8.78 3.52
C ILE A 69 -4.01 9.32 2.12
N SER A 70 -4.21 8.50 1.10
CA SER A 70 -4.24 8.93 -0.30
C SER A 70 -5.67 8.91 -0.84
N ILE A 71 -6.08 10.03 -1.42
CA ILE A 71 -7.37 10.20 -2.11
C ILE A 71 -7.33 9.73 -3.58
N GLU A 72 -6.14 9.39 -4.08
CA GLU A 72 -5.91 8.82 -5.40
C GLU A 72 -5.21 7.47 -5.21
N PRO A 73 -5.95 6.42 -4.80
CA PRO A 73 -5.36 5.11 -4.45
C PRO A 73 -4.55 4.51 -5.61
N ASP A 74 -4.97 4.72 -6.86
CA ASP A 74 -4.29 4.18 -8.05
C ASP A 74 -2.91 4.82 -8.32
N LYS A 75 -2.59 5.94 -7.66
CA LYS A 75 -1.30 6.62 -7.78
C LYS A 75 -0.32 6.24 -6.68
N VAL A 76 -0.72 5.40 -5.73
CA VAL A 76 0.17 4.93 -4.66
C VAL A 76 1.07 3.84 -5.26
N THR A 77 2.32 4.20 -5.50
CA THR A 77 3.37 3.25 -5.89
C THR A 77 4.34 3.06 -4.74
N PHE A 78 4.73 1.81 -4.51
CA PHE A 78 5.76 1.48 -3.55
C PHE A 78 7.07 1.38 -4.30
N PHE A 79 8.07 2.12 -3.83
CA PHE A 79 9.43 1.93 -4.32
C PHE A 79 9.89 0.57 -3.82
N GLU A 80 9.94 -0.42 -4.70
CA GLU A 80 10.76 -1.60 -4.45
C GLU A 80 12.21 -1.09 -4.44
N PRO A 81 12.93 -1.15 -3.30
CA PRO A 81 14.36 -0.89 -3.34
C PRO A 81 14.95 -1.93 -4.28
N GLU A 82 15.68 -1.50 -5.31
CA GLU A 82 16.38 -2.44 -6.20
C GLU A 82 17.16 -3.42 -5.34
N GLN A 83 16.78 -4.70 -5.38
CA GLN A 83 17.61 -5.73 -4.79
C GLN A 83 18.94 -5.71 -5.53
N PRO A 84 20.09 -5.66 -4.84
CA PRO A 84 21.38 -5.82 -5.49
C PRO A 84 21.34 -7.10 -6.32
N LYS A 85 21.42 -6.97 -7.65
CA LYS A 85 21.55 -8.12 -8.54
C LYS A 85 22.77 -8.89 -8.06
N GLN A 86 22.58 -10.16 -7.67
CA GLN A 86 23.72 -11.02 -7.37
C GLN A 86 24.62 -11.03 -8.60
N PRO A 87 25.95 -10.85 -8.46
CA PRO A 87 26.85 -10.90 -9.59
C PRO A 87 26.65 -12.25 -10.30
N GLU A 88 26.32 -12.18 -11.59
CA GLU A 88 26.22 -13.34 -12.45
C GLU A 88 27.52 -14.14 -12.29
N THR A 89 27.42 -15.37 -11.80
CA THR A 89 28.56 -16.28 -11.80
C THR A 89 28.97 -16.45 -13.25
N LEU A 90 30.14 -15.89 -13.61
CA LEU A 90 30.80 -16.14 -14.88
C LEU A 90 30.95 -17.66 -14.99
N GLN A 91 30.03 -18.31 -15.73
CA GLN A 91 30.15 -19.71 -16.06
C GLN A 91 31.46 -19.85 -16.83
N GLY A 92 32.35 -20.67 -16.28
CA GLY A 92 33.68 -20.90 -16.79
C GLY A 92 33.64 -21.20 -18.29
N GLN A 93 34.57 -20.57 -18.99
CA GLN A 93 34.98 -20.92 -20.33
C GLN A 93 35.19 -22.44 -20.37
N ASN A 94 34.41 -23.14 -21.20
CA ASN A 94 34.75 -24.50 -21.58
C ASN A 94 36.10 -24.43 -22.30
N ALA A 95 37.15 -24.91 -21.62
CA ALA A 95 38.44 -25.16 -22.25
C ALA A 95 38.27 -26.22 -23.36
N PRO A 96 39.10 -26.19 -24.42
CA PRO A 96 39.02 -27.15 -25.50
C PRO A 96 39.32 -28.55 -24.96
N THR A 97 38.48 -29.52 -25.30
CA THR A 97 38.86 -30.93 -25.21
C THR A 97 39.88 -31.19 -26.32
N ASP A 98 41.16 -31.11 -25.97
CA ASP A 98 42.22 -31.82 -26.70
C ASP A 98 42.23 -33.25 -26.16
N ASP A 99 41.78 -34.23 -26.94
CA ASP A 99 42.08 -35.65 -26.74
C ASP A 99 42.02 -36.36 -28.11
N GLU A 100 43.20 -36.85 -28.51
CA GLU A 100 43.60 -37.93 -29.46
C GLU A 100 42.78 -38.27 -30.72
#